data_AF-X0XA78-F1
#
_entry.id   AF-X0XA78-F1
#
_cell.length_a   1.000
_cell.length_b   1.000
_cell.length_c   1.000
_cell.angle_alpha   90.00
_cell.angle_beta   90.00
_cell.angle_gamma   90.00
#
_symmetry.space_group_name_H-M   'P 1'
#
loop_
_entity.id
_entity.type
_entity.pdbx_description
1 polymer ?
#
loop_
_entity_poly.entity_id
_entity_poly.type
_entity_poly.pdbx_seq_one_letter_code
_entity_poly.pdbx_strand_id
1 'polypeptide(L)'
;GQHYSYNMNKVFFRQLELPAPKYNLDIGAGSHAQETGKMLIGIENILLQEKPDVVLVEGDTNTVLAGALAASKLHIKVGYVEAGLRSYDKKMPEEINRILTDHISDYLFAPTEKAKDILLREGISEDEIFVTGNTIVDAVYQNLEIANKKLNVLDKLGLVPKNYFLVTLHRQENVDDKERFSEILESLDQLANHFSLPVIYPIHPRSQRKMKEFGMKADSVKSMPPCDFFSFLQLESNAKLILTDS
;
A
#
# COMPACT_ATOMS: atom_id res chain seq x y z
N GLY A 1 -10.39 3.75 -7.25
CA GLY A 1 -9.77 2.75 -6.36
C GLY A 1 -9.63 3.35 -4.97
N GLN A 2 -9.35 2.52 -3.96
CA GLN A 2 -9.34 2.92 -2.54
C GLN A 2 -8.28 3.97 -2.16
N HIS A 3 -7.21 4.15 -2.94
CA HIS A 3 -6.22 5.18 -2.66
C HIS A 3 -6.68 6.54 -3.20
N TYR A 4 -7.29 7.30 -2.29
CA TYR A 4 -7.90 8.60 -2.55
C TYR A 4 -6.87 9.72 -2.55
N SER A 5 -6.26 9.89 -3.71
CA SER A 5 -5.86 11.20 -4.21
C SER A 5 -5.78 11.11 -5.73
N TYR A 6 -6.74 11.72 -6.42
CA TYR A 6 -6.73 11.82 -7.89
C TYR A 6 -5.40 12.39 -8.41
N ASN A 7 -4.81 13.31 -7.64
CA ASN A 7 -3.50 13.88 -7.91
C ASN A 7 -2.36 12.87 -7.71
N MET A 8 -2.43 12.01 -6.69
CA MET A 8 -1.43 10.97 -6.45
C MET A 8 -1.46 9.95 -7.57
N ASN A 9 -2.63 9.44 -7.98
CA ASN A 9 -2.74 8.48 -9.07
C ASN A 9 -2.17 9.02 -10.40
N LYS A 10 -2.56 10.22 -10.85
CA LYS A 10 -2.01 10.78 -12.09
C LYS A 10 -0.51 11.04 -12.03
N VAL A 11 0.00 11.45 -10.87
CA VAL A 11 1.44 11.65 -10.67
C VAL A 11 2.16 10.31 -10.75
N PHE A 12 1.67 9.25 -10.10
CA PHE A 12 2.23 7.90 -10.17
C PHE A 12 2.30 7.37 -11.61
N PHE A 13 1.19 7.40 -12.36
CA PHE A 13 1.18 6.93 -13.74
C PHE A 13 2.15 7.71 -14.63
N ARG A 14 2.18 9.04 -14.51
CA ARG A 14 3.12 9.88 -15.28
C ARG A 14 4.57 9.62 -14.88
N GLN A 15 4.83 9.43 -13.59
CA GLN A 15 6.17 9.25 -13.05
C GLN A 15 6.78 7.92 -13.45
N LEU A 16 5.97 6.86 -13.38
CA LEU A 16 6.35 5.50 -13.75
C LEU A 16 6.18 5.23 -15.25
N GLU A 17 5.83 6.26 -16.04
CA GLU A 17 5.60 6.16 -17.49
C GLU A 17 4.59 5.05 -17.87
N LEU A 18 3.61 4.81 -16.99
CA LEU A 18 2.59 3.79 -17.17
C LEU A 18 1.52 4.27 -18.16
N PRO A 19 0.97 3.36 -19.00
CA PRO A 19 -0.14 3.69 -19.88
C PRO A 19 -1.38 4.09 -19.07
N ALA A 20 -2.18 5.00 -19.63
CA ALA A 20 -3.45 5.36 -19.01
C ALA A 20 -4.39 4.13 -18.95
N PRO A 21 -5.16 3.97 -17.86
CA PRO A 21 -6.09 2.85 -17.75
C PRO A 21 -7.19 2.97 -18.82
N LYS A 22 -7.51 1.85 -19.49
CA LYS A 22 -8.60 1.77 -20.47
C LYS A 22 -9.97 2.05 -19.83
N TYR A 23 -10.14 1.64 -18.57
CA TYR A 23 -11.35 1.85 -17.79
C TYR A 23 -11.02 2.48 -16.44
N ASN A 24 -11.85 3.45 -16.03
CA ASN A 24 -11.85 4.00 -14.69
C ASN A 24 -13.30 4.09 -14.20
N LEU A 25 -13.62 3.42 -13.09
CA LEU A 25 -14.96 3.38 -12.53
C LEU A 25 -15.31 4.62 -11.68
N ASP A 26 -14.34 5.51 -11.43
CA ASP A 26 -14.51 6.74 -10.65
C ASP A 26 -15.21 6.54 -9.30
N ILE A 27 -14.95 5.41 -8.66
CA ILE A 27 -15.52 5.07 -7.37
C ILE A 27 -14.83 5.91 -6.29
N GLY A 28 -15.61 6.83 -5.72
CA GLY A 28 -15.24 7.70 -4.61
C GLY A 28 -15.31 7.03 -3.23
N ALA A 29 -14.75 7.70 -2.23
CA ALA A 29 -14.66 7.21 -0.86
C ALA A 29 -16.04 6.88 -0.27
N GLY A 30 -16.12 5.77 0.44
CA GLY A 30 -17.32 5.31 1.13
C GLY A 30 -17.01 4.32 2.23
N SER A 31 -18.04 3.73 2.82
CA SER A 31 -17.85 2.56 3.69
C SER A 31 -17.37 1.36 2.86
N HIS A 32 -16.74 0.35 3.50
CA HIS A 32 -16.30 -0.87 2.82
C HIS A 32 -17.41 -1.49 1.95
N ALA A 33 -18.64 -1.55 2.47
CA ALA A 33 -19.79 -2.07 1.71
C ALA A 33 -20.12 -1.24 0.47
N GLN A 34 -20.09 0.10 0.58
CA GLN A 34 -20.38 0.99 -0.55
C GLN A 34 -19.29 0.89 -1.63
N GLU A 35 -18.02 0.85 -1.23
CA GLU A 35 -16.90 0.75 -2.16
C GLU A 35 -16.91 -0.61 -2.87
N THR A 36 -16.92 -1.71 -2.12
CA THR A 36 -16.91 -3.07 -2.67
C THR A 36 -18.13 -3.31 -3.56
N GLY A 37 -19.33 -2.89 -3.13
CA GLY A 37 -20.55 -3.08 -3.92
C GLY A 37 -20.54 -2.33 -5.25
N LYS A 38 -20.10 -1.07 -5.26
CA LYS A 38 -19.96 -0.29 -6.49
C LYS A 38 -18.88 -0.86 -7.42
N MET A 39 -17.76 -1.32 -6.85
CA MET A 39 -16.67 -1.93 -7.60
C MET A 39 -17.15 -3.22 -8.27
N LEU A 40 -17.86 -4.08 -7.53
CA LEU A 40 -18.37 -5.34 -8.03
C LEU A 40 -19.27 -5.15 -9.26
N ILE A 41 -20.26 -4.24 -9.16
CA ILE A 41 -21.17 -3.92 -10.28
C ILE A 41 -20.41 -3.34 -11.47
N GLY A 42 -19.50 -2.39 -11.23
CA GLY A 42 -18.74 -1.74 -12.30
C GLY A 42 -17.80 -2.69 -13.03
N ILE A 43 -17.07 -3.53 -12.27
CA ILE A 43 -16.12 -4.49 -12.81
C ILE A 43 -16.86 -5.58 -13.60
N GLU A 44 -17.95 -6.14 -13.08
CA GLU A 44 -18.74 -7.16 -13.79
C GLU A 44 -19.19 -6.67 -15.18
N ASN A 45 -19.69 -5.44 -15.28
CA ASN A 45 -20.08 -4.84 -16.55
C ASN A 45 -18.91 -4.80 -17.56
N ILE A 46 -17.70 -4.49 -17.10
CA ILE A 46 -16.50 -4.47 -17.95
C ILE A 46 -16.13 -5.90 -18.37
N LEU A 47 -16.13 -6.86 -17.43
CA LEU A 47 -15.78 -8.25 -17.72
C LEU A 47 -16.75 -8.90 -18.71
N LEU A 48 -18.05 -8.59 -18.64
CA LEU A 48 -19.04 -9.06 -19.61
C LEU A 48 -18.81 -8.50 -21.03
N GLN A 49 -18.24 -7.30 -21.13
CA GLN A 49 -17.91 -6.65 -22.40
C GLN A 49 -16.60 -7.17 -22.98
N GLU A 50 -15.53 -7.17 -22.17
CA GLU A 50 -14.17 -7.49 -22.60
C GLU A 50 -13.91 -9.00 -22.69
N LYS A 51 -14.63 -9.79 -21.90
CA LYS A 51 -14.54 -11.26 -21.84
C LYS A 51 -13.10 -11.77 -21.80
N PRO A 52 -12.28 -11.32 -20.83
CA PRO A 52 -10.91 -11.78 -20.72
C PRO A 52 -10.87 -13.26 -20.31
N ASP A 53 -9.80 -13.95 -20.70
CA ASP A 53 -9.55 -15.33 -20.24
C ASP A 53 -9.07 -15.37 -18.78
N VAL A 54 -8.37 -14.32 -18.34
CA VAL A 54 -7.81 -14.19 -16.99
C VAL A 54 -7.92 -12.75 -16.49
N VAL A 55 -8.23 -12.58 -15.21
CA VAL A 55 -8.18 -11.30 -14.48
C VAL A 55 -7.06 -11.35 -13.45
N LEU A 56 -6.20 -10.33 -13.46
CA LEU A 56 -5.17 -10.16 -12.43
C LEU A 56 -5.63 -9.16 -11.37
N VAL A 57 -5.46 -9.53 -10.10
CA VAL A 57 -5.65 -8.68 -8.93
C VAL A 57 -4.40 -8.70 -8.06
N GLU A 58 -4.11 -7.62 -7.34
CA GLU A 58 -2.87 -7.45 -6.58
C GLU A 58 -3.10 -6.74 -5.24
N GLY A 59 -2.49 -7.26 -4.17
CA GLY A 59 -2.58 -6.71 -2.82
C GLY A 59 -3.83 -7.17 -2.05
N ASP A 60 -4.43 -6.32 -1.23
CA ASP A 60 -5.47 -6.74 -0.26
C ASP A 60 -6.63 -5.73 -0.10
N THR A 61 -6.76 -4.83 -1.05
CA THR A 61 -7.77 -3.77 -1.04
C THR A 61 -9.18 -4.32 -1.32
N ASN A 62 -10.23 -3.53 -1.03
CA ASN A 62 -11.60 -3.85 -1.46
C ASN A 62 -11.70 -4.01 -3.00
N THR A 63 -10.81 -3.36 -3.77
CA THR A 63 -10.74 -3.52 -5.22
C THR A 63 -10.32 -4.92 -5.63
N VAL A 64 -9.38 -5.52 -4.88
CA VAL A 64 -8.93 -6.91 -5.09
C VAL A 64 -10.09 -7.88 -4.87
N LEU A 65 -10.76 -7.76 -3.72
CA LEU A 65 -11.90 -8.62 -3.40
C LEU A 65 -13.03 -8.48 -4.43
N ALA A 66 -13.39 -7.25 -4.80
CA ALA A 66 -14.46 -7.02 -5.78
C ALA A 66 -14.09 -7.56 -7.17
N GLY A 67 -12.84 -7.37 -7.61
CA GLY A 67 -12.36 -7.85 -8.91
C GLY A 67 -12.34 -9.38 -9.00
N ALA A 68 -11.76 -10.03 -7.99
CA ALA A 68 -11.70 -11.48 -7.91
C ALA A 68 -13.10 -12.10 -7.81
N LEU A 69 -13.98 -11.55 -6.97
CA LEU A 69 -15.33 -12.06 -6.81
C LEU A 69 -16.16 -11.92 -8.10
N ALA A 70 -16.09 -10.78 -8.80
CA ALA A 70 -16.78 -10.60 -10.08
C ALA A 70 -16.30 -11.62 -11.12
N ALA A 71 -14.98 -11.75 -11.29
CA ALA A 71 -14.38 -12.67 -12.25
C ALA A 71 -14.73 -14.13 -11.95
N SER A 72 -14.57 -14.55 -10.69
CA SER A 72 -14.88 -15.91 -10.22
C SER A 72 -16.34 -16.30 -10.49
N LYS A 73 -17.30 -15.40 -10.24
CA LYS A 73 -18.73 -15.66 -10.52
C LYS A 73 -19.09 -15.72 -12.00
N LEU A 74 -18.28 -15.11 -12.86
CA LEU A 74 -18.39 -15.24 -14.31
C LEU A 74 -17.59 -16.42 -14.87
N HIS A 75 -16.97 -17.23 -14.00
CA HIS A 75 -16.07 -18.34 -14.37
C HIS A 75 -14.86 -17.89 -15.22
N ILE A 76 -14.42 -16.65 -15.03
CA ILE A 76 -13.18 -16.13 -15.59
C ILE A 76 -12.07 -16.45 -14.60
N LYS A 77 -10.93 -16.93 -15.11
CA LYS A 77 -9.80 -17.31 -14.26
C LYS A 77 -9.23 -16.10 -13.52
N VAL A 78 -8.86 -16.28 -12.26
CA VAL A 78 -8.28 -15.21 -11.43
C VAL A 78 -6.84 -15.53 -11.08
N GLY A 79 -5.93 -14.61 -11.42
CA GLY A 79 -4.55 -14.62 -10.93
C GLY A 79 -4.36 -13.59 -9.83
N TYR A 80 -3.94 -14.05 -8.66
CA TYR A 80 -3.76 -13.22 -7.48
C TYR A 80 -2.27 -12.99 -7.19
N VAL A 81 -1.83 -11.75 -7.39
CA VAL A 81 -0.47 -11.29 -7.07
C VAL A 81 -0.39 -10.90 -5.60
N GLU A 82 0.68 -11.35 -4.93
CA GLU A 82 0.90 -11.19 -3.48
C GLU A 82 0.02 -12.12 -2.61
N ALA A 83 -0.27 -13.31 -3.11
CA ALA A 83 -1.11 -14.29 -2.43
C ALA A 83 -0.49 -14.86 -1.13
N GLY A 84 -1.34 -15.28 -0.19
CA GLY A 84 -0.93 -16.07 0.99
C GLY A 84 -0.31 -15.30 2.16
N LEU A 85 -0.32 -13.98 2.16
CA LEU A 85 0.08 -13.17 3.32
C LEU A 85 -0.98 -13.21 4.42
N ARG A 86 -0.57 -13.32 5.69
CA ARG A 86 -1.49 -13.34 6.86
C ARG A 86 -0.98 -12.49 8.00
N SER A 87 -1.87 -11.64 8.53
CA SER A 87 -1.70 -11.00 9.85
C SER A 87 -2.29 -11.86 10.97
N TYR A 88 -3.22 -12.76 10.64
CA TYR A 88 -4.08 -13.50 11.57
C TYR A 88 -5.00 -12.62 12.43
N ASP A 89 -5.16 -11.33 12.09
CA ASP A 89 -6.12 -10.43 12.73
C ASP A 89 -7.29 -10.12 11.81
N LYS A 90 -8.41 -10.83 12.00
CA LYS A 90 -9.65 -10.63 11.24
C LYS A 90 -10.38 -9.33 11.57
N LYS A 91 -9.90 -8.51 12.52
CA LYS A 91 -10.39 -7.13 12.69
C LYS A 91 -9.90 -6.22 11.56
N MET A 92 -8.81 -6.59 10.89
CA MET A 92 -8.30 -5.89 9.70
C MET A 92 -9.15 -6.26 8.47
N PRO A 93 -9.77 -5.28 7.79
CA PRO A 93 -10.46 -5.53 6.53
C PRO A 93 -9.57 -6.19 5.46
N GLU A 94 -8.29 -5.82 5.42
CA GLU A 94 -7.29 -6.36 4.50
C GLU A 94 -7.09 -7.86 4.69
N GLU A 95 -7.06 -8.34 5.94
CA GLU A 95 -6.94 -9.78 6.22
C GLU A 95 -8.16 -10.57 5.72
N ILE A 96 -9.36 -9.99 5.83
CA ILE A 96 -10.58 -10.59 5.27
C ILE A 96 -10.48 -10.68 3.75
N ASN A 97 -10.04 -9.60 3.09
CA ASN A 97 -9.90 -9.56 1.64
C ASN A 97 -8.87 -10.57 1.14
N ARG A 98 -7.70 -10.70 1.79
CA ARG A 98 -6.65 -11.68 1.43
C ARG A 98 -7.19 -13.10 1.47
N ILE A 99 -7.77 -13.50 2.60
CA ILE A 99 -8.29 -14.87 2.79
C ILE A 99 -9.36 -15.17 1.74
N LEU A 100 -10.33 -14.27 1.54
CA LEU A 100 -11.39 -14.50 0.56
C LEU A 100 -10.85 -14.57 -0.87
N THR A 101 -9.90 -13.71 -1.22
CA THR A 101 -9.33 -13.67 -2.58
C THR A 101 -8.48 -14.90 -2.87
N ASP A 102 -7.65 -15.35 -1.93
CA ASP A 102 -6.86 -16.58 -2.08
C ASP A 102 -7.77 -17.77 -2.41
N HIS A 103 -8.88 -17.95 -1.68
CA HIS A 103 -9.77 -19.10 -1.83
C HIS A 103 -10.70 -19.05 -3.05
N ILE A 104 -10.71 -17.95 -3.80
CA ILE A 104 -11.49 -17.82 -5.05
C ILE A 104 -10.61 -17.59 -6.28
N SER A 105 -9.29 -17.73 -6.13
CA SER A 105 -8.32 -17.55 -7.21
C SER A 105 -7.84 -18.88 -7.78
N ASP A 106 -7.51 -18.88 -9.07
CA ASP A 106 -7.02 -20.07 -9.79
C ASP A 106 -5.48 -20.12 -9.89
N TYR A 107 -4.83 -18.96 -9.82
CA TYR A 107 -3.37 -18.84 -9.80
C TYR A 107 -2.96 -17.93 -8.65
N LEU A 108 -2.15 -18.43 -7.73
CA LEU A 108 -1.71 -17.73 -6.54
C LEU A 108 -0.21 -17.46 -6.62
N PHE A 109 0.16 -16.21 -6.86
CA PHE A 109 1.55 -15.78 -6.94
C PHE A 109 2.03 -15.35 -5.55
N ALA A 110 2.54 -16.32 -4.80
CA ALA A 110 3.02 -16.15 -3.45
C ALA A 110 4.40 -15.45 -3.43
N PRO A 111 4.61 -14.44 -2.57
CA PRO A 111 5.88 -13.71 -2.55
C PRO A 111 7.01 -14.49 -1.87
N THR A 112 6.68 -15.51 -1.05
CA THR A 112 7.67 -16.29 -0.29
C THR A 112 7.21 -17.73 -0.12
N GLU A 113 8.14 -18.64 0.17
CA GLU A 113 7.82 -20.02 0.56
C GLU A 113 6.91 -20.07 1.80
N LYS A 114 7.09 -19.14 2.75
CA LYS A 114 6.21 -19.04 3.92
C LYS A 114 4.76 -18.73 3.55
N ALA A 115 4.54 -17.89 2.54
CA ALA A 115 3.20 -17.59 2.04
C ALA A 115 2.60 -18.80 1.33
N LYS A 116 3.39 -19.54 0.53
CA LYS A 116 2.99 -20.84 -0.04
C LYS A 116 2.58 -21.83 1.05
N ASP A 117 3.39 -21.98 2.11
CA ASP A 117 3.07 -22.89 3.23
C ASP A 117 1.75 -22.54 3.94
N ILE A 118 1.42 -21.25 4.02
CA ILE A 118 0.13 -20.79 4.55
C ILE A 118 -1.01 -21.28 3.66
N LEU A 119 -0.93 -21.03 2.35
CA LEU A 119 -1.94 -21.42 1.38
C LEU A 119 -2.18 -22.94 1.38
N LEU A 120 -1.10 -23.73 1.41
CA LEU A 120 -1.18 -25.19 1.51
C LEU A 120 -1.88 -25.65 2.80
N ARG A 121 -1.58 -25.01 3.94
CA ARG A 121 -2.24 -25.32 5.22
C ARG A 121 -3.73 -24.95 5.22
N GLU A 122 -4.14 -23.99 4.39
CA GLU A 122 -5.54 -23.62 4.21
C GLU A 122 -6.28 -24.50 3.20
N GLY A 123 -5.60 -25.47 2.58
CA GLY A 123 -6.20 -26.47 1.70
C GLY A 123 -6.22 -26.09 0.22
N ILE A 124 -5.50 -25.03 -0.17
CA ILE A 124 -5.33 -24.65 -1.57
C ILE A 124 -4.35 -25.61 -2.24
N SER A 125 -4.63 -26.00 -3.48
CA SER A 125 -3.85 -27.04 -4.15
C SER A 125 -2.48 -26.53 -4.57
N GLU A 126 -1.45 -27.37 -4.49
CA GLU A 126 -0.08 -26.95 -4.78
C GLU A 126 0.12 -26.51 -6.24
N ASP A 127 -0.64 -27.07 -7.18
CA ASP A 127 -0.62 -26.73 -8.60
C ASP A 127 -1.21 -25.34 -8.91
N GLU A 128 -1.93 -24.75 -7.96
CA GLU A 128 -2.45 -23.39 -8.06
C GLU A 128 -1.45 -22.36 -7.52
N ILE A 129 -0.38 -22.77 -6.82
CA ILE A 129 0.52 -21.90 -6.07
C ILE A 129 1.89 -21.78 -6.72
N PHE A 130 2.33 -20.54 -6.96
CA PHE A 130 3.60 -20.22 -7.59
C PHE A 130 4.38 -19.26 -6.68
N VAL A 131 5.59 -19.64 -6.27
CA VAL A 131 6.47 -18.73 -5.51
C VAL A 131 7.24 -17.85 -6.49
N THR A 132 6.87 -16.58 -6.58
CA THR A 132 7.39 -15.64 -7.60
C THR A 132 8.30 -14.56 -7.04
N GLY A 133 8.39 -14.42 -5.72
CA GLY A 133 8.87 -13.18 -5.11
C GLY A 133 7.80 -12.09 -5.15
N ASN A 134 8.10 -10.92 -4.59
CA ASN A 134 7.20 -9.77 -4.58
C ASN A 134 7.62 -8.74 -5.64
N THR A 135 6.67 -8.30 -6.46
CA THR A 135 6.86 -7.32 -7.55
C THR A 135 7.37 -5.96 -7.07
N ILE A 136 7.23 -5.64 -5.78
CA ILE A 136 7.82 -4.44 -5.19
C ILE A 136 9.35 -4.41 -5.34
N VAL A 137 10.02 -5.58 -5.35
CA VAL A 137 11.46 -5.69 -5.53
C VAL A 137 11.85 -5.17 -6.92
N ASP A 138 11.19 -5.67 -7.96
CA ASP A 138 11.36 -5.22 -9.34
C ASP A 138 11.05 -3.73 -9.47
N ALA A 139 9.93 -3.28 -8.90
CA ALA A 139 9.53 -1.88 -8.93
C ALA A 139 10.59 -0.97 -8.30
N VAL A 140 11.16 -1.36 -7.14
CA VAL A 140 12.23 -0.60 -6.50
C VAL A 140 13.48 -0.58 -7.37
N TYR A 141 13.97 -1.73 -7.85
CA TYR A 141 15.20 -1.78 -8.65
C TYR A 141 15.10 -0.98 -9.95
N GLN A 142 14.00 -1.13 -10.69
CA GLN A 142 13.79 -0.42 -11.96
C GLN A 142 13.72 1.10 -11.76
N ASN A 143 13.13 1.54 -10.64
CA ASN A 143 12.88 2.94 -10.41
C ASN A 143 13.97 3.65 -9.59
N LEU A 144 14.84 2.92 -8.90
CA LEU A 144 15.94 3.52 -8.12
C LEU A 144 16.97 4.19 -9.02
N GLU A 145 17.27 3.61 -10.19
CA GLU A 145 18.14 4.27 -11.18
C GLU A 145 17.53 5.55 -11.74
N ILE A 146 16.22 5.54 -12.00
CA ILE A 146 15.47 6.70 -12.50
C ILE A 146 15.40 7.78 -11.41
N ALA A 147 15.15 7.38 -10.16
CA ALA A 147 15.12 8.26 -9.00
C ALA A 147 16.46 8.99 -8.84
N ASN A 148 17.58 8.28 -8.89
CA ASN A 148 18.92 8.86 -8.72
C ASN A 148 19.29 9.88 -9.82
N LYS A 149 18.64 9.83 -10.99
CA LYS A 149 18.85 10.80 -12.09
C LYS A 149 17.98 12.06 -11.96
N LYS A 150 16.94 12.05 -11.12
CA LYS A 150 16.03 13.19 -10.89
C LYS A 150 16.55 14.11 -9.78
N LEU A 151 16.00 15.32 -9.72
CA LEU A 151 16.30 16.32 -8.67
C LEU A 151 16.25 15.66 -7.28
N ASN A 152 17.37 15.77 -6.56
CA ASN A 152 17.59 15.12 -5.28
C ASN A 152 16.71 15.77 -4.19
N VAL A 153 15.73 15.02 -3.68
CA VAL A 153 14.84 15.48 -2.61
C VAL A 153 15.61 15.83 -1.33
N LEU A 154 16.77 15.19 -1.09
CA LEU A 154 17.61 15.49 0.07
C LEU A 154 18.12 16.93 0.01
N ASP A 155 18.58 17.40 -1.14
CA ASP A 155 19.10 18.77 -1.29
C ASP A 155 18.00 19.80 -1.03
N LYS A 156 16.79 19.54 -1.53
CA LYS A 156 15.61 20.40 -1.28
C LYS A 156 15.24 20.45 0.20
N LEU A 157 15.43 19.35 0.93
CA LEU A 157 15.11 19.25 2.35
C LEU A 157 16.28 19.62 3.27
N GLY A 158 17.47 19.84 2.71
CA GLY A 158 18.72 20.07 3.45
C GLY A 158 19.21 18.84 4.21
N LEU A 159 18.96 17.63 3.68
CA LEU A 159 19.28 16.37 4.34
C LEU A 159 20.62 15.82 3.85
N VAL A 160 21.37 15.21 4.77
CA VAL A 160 22.59 14.48 4.46
C VAL A 160 22.28 12.98 4.47
N PRO A 161 22.73 12.20 3.47
CA PRO A 161 22.56 10.75 3.47
C PRO A 161 22.99 10.12 4.79
N LYS A 162 22.20 9.16 5.27
CA LYS A 162 22.40 8.42 6.53
C LYS A 162 22.43 9.28 7.80
N ASN A 163 21.95 10.52 7.74
CA ASN A 163 21.85 11.46 8.86
C ASN A 163 20.41 11.96 9.10
N TYR A 164 19.42 11.10 8.90
CA TYR A 164 18.03 11.34 9.31
C TYR A 164 17.29 10.02 9.50
N PHE A 165 16.19 10.09 10.23
CA PHE A 165 15.21 9.01 10.33
C PHE A 165 14.02 9.31 9.44
N LEU A 166 13.45 8.28 8.81
CA LEU A 166 12.22 8.39 8.02
C LEU A 166 11.09 7.69 8.74
N VAL A 167 9.91 8.30 8.76
CA VAL A 167 8.72 7.75 9.42
C VAL A 167 7.57 7.67 8.44
N THR A 168 6.84 6.56 8.49
CA THR A 168 5.50 6.39 7.91
C THR A 168 4.57 5.83 8.97
N LEU A 169 3.48 6.55 9.24
CA LEU A 169 2.51 6.19 10.26
C LEU A 169 1.10 6.55 9.77
N HIS A 170 0.25 5.56 9.57
CA HIS A 170 -1.08 5.74 8.99
C HIS A 170 -2.11 4.65 9.29
N ARG A 171 -1.70 3.53 9.91
CA ARG A 171 -2.61 2.44 10.30
C ARG A 171 -3.68 2.97 11.25
N GLN A 172 -4.92 2.57 11.01
CA GLN A 172 -6.09 3.08 11.75
C GLN A 172 -5.95 2.85 13.26
N GLU A 173 -5.53 1.65 13.65
CA GLU A 173 -5.29 1.22 15.02
C GLU A 173 -4.19 2.00 15.74
N ASN A 174 -3.35 2.74 15.00
CA ASN A 174 -2.31 3.62 15.56
C ASN A 174 -2.77 5.08 15.62
N VAL A 175 -3.37 5.60 14.54
CA VAL A 175 -3.61 7.05 14.40
C VAL A 175 -4.99 7.51 14.86
N ASP A 176 -5.98 6.60 14.96
CA ASP A 176 -7.32 6.94 15.45
C ASP A 176 -7.44 6.83 16.97
N ASP A 177 -6.49 6.15 17.63
CA ASP A 177 -6.40 6.10 19.09
C ASP A 177 -5.52 7.25 19.60
N LYS A 178 -6.10 8.11 20.44
CA LYS A 178 -5.42 9.32 20.90
C LYS A 178 -4.21 9.00 21.79
N GLU A 179 -4.33 8.04 22.69
CA GLU A 179 -3.25 7.73 23.65
C GLU A 179 -2.08 7.11 22.90
N ARG A 180 -2.35 6.08 22.10
CA ARG A 180 -1.32 5.41 21.30
C ARG A 180 -0.65 6.35 20.32
N PHE A 181 -1.40 7.21 19.64
CA PHE A 181 -0.79 8.16 18.71
C PHE A 181 0.11 9.17 19.44
N SER A 182 -0.30 9.64 20.62
CA SER A 182 0.54 10.53 21.46
C SER A 182 1.85 9.85 21.83
N GLU A 183 1.79 8.62 22.34
CA GLU A 183 2.96 7.85 22.77
C GLU A 183 3.95 7.63 21.61
N ILE A 184 3.45 7.35 20.40
CA ILE A 184 4.28 7.19 19.22
C ILE A 184 4.97 8.52 18.88
N LEU A 185 4.24 9.64 18.83
CA LEU A 185 4.81 10.95 18.52
C LEU A 185 5.85 11.39 19.56
N GLU A 186 5.57 11.19 20.84
CA GLU A 186 6.49 11.47 21.94
C GLU A 186 7.76 10.62 21.82
N SER A 187 7.63 9.35 21.47
CA SER A 187 8.77 8.45 21.24
C SER A 187 9.63 8.92 20.06
N LEU A 188 9.01 9.43 18.99
CA LEU A 188 9.72 10.00 17.84
C LEU A 188 10.45 11.30 18.21
N ASP A 189 9.86 12.16 19.04
CA ASP A 189 10.53 13.36 19.55
C ASP A 189 11.72 13.00 20.45
N GLN A 190 11.57 11.99 21.33
CA GLN A 190 12.69 11.48 22.13
C GLN A 190 13.81 10.91 21.27
N LEU A 191 13.46 10.17 20.20
CA LEU A 191 14.42 9.62 19.24
C LEU A 191 15.21 10.74 18.53
N ALA A 192 14.51 11.76 18.04
CA ALA A 192 15.12 12.92 17.38
C ALA A 192 16.14 13.61 18.29
N ASN A 193 15.75 13.85 19.54
CA ASN A 193 16.58 14.52 20.54
C ASN A 193 17.78 13.66 20.97
N HIS A 194 17.56 12.37 21.26
CA HIS A 194 18.61 11.46 21.71
C HIS A 194 19.74 11.33 20.69
N PHE A 195 19.39 11.16 19.41
CA PHE A 195 20.39 11.01 18.35
C PHE A 195 20.83 12.34 17.73
N SER A 196 20.17 13.45 18.07
CA SER A 196 20.37 14.76 17.44
C SER A 196 20.28 14.68 15.91
N LEU A 197 19.34 13.87 15.41
CA LEU A 197 19.07 13.69 13.98
C LEU A 197 17.62 14.07 13.66
N PRO A 198 17.37 14.70 12.50
CA PRO A 198 16.02 15.03 12.10
C PRO A 198 15.20 13.76 11.83
N VAL A 199 13.94 13.78 12.25
CA VAL A 199 12.94 12.78 11.91
C VAL A 199 12.04 13.37 10.82
N ILE A 200 12.05 12.76 9.64
CA ILE A 200 11.25 13.18 8.49
C ILE A 200 9.98 12.35 8.44
N TYR A 201 8.82 13.02 8.44
CA TYR A 201 7.53 12.36 8.40
C TYR A 201 6.67 12.88 7.23
N PRO A 202 6.67 12.19 6.07
CA PRO A 202 5.72 12.44 5.00
C PRO A 202 4.30 12.04 5.45
N ILE A 203 3.59 12.98 6.05
CA ILE A 203 2.39 12.68 6.83
C ILE A 203 1.20 12.34 5.93
N HIS A 204 0.60 11.17 6.16
CA HIS A 204 -0.62 10.76 5.47
C HIS A 204 -1.79 11.71 5.83
N PRO A 205 -2.70 12.06 4.90
CA PRO A 205 -3.81 12.97 5.18
C PRO A 205 -4.69 12.56 6.37
N ARG A 206 -4.84 11.25 6.62
CA ARG A 206 -5.55 10.73 7.81
C ARG A 206 -4.85 11.16 9.09
N SER A 207 -3.56 10.85 9.23
CA SER A 207 -2.74 11.16 10.40
C SER A 207 -2.68 12.67 10.63
N GLN A 208 -2.56 13.45 9.54
CA GLN A 208 -2.59 14.92 9.64
C GLN A 208 -3.92 15.45 10.19
N ARG A 209 -5.06 14.89 9.76
CA ARG A 209 -6.37 15.25 10.31
C ARG A 209 -6.48 14.88 11.78
N LYS A 210 -6.02 13.67 12.16
CA LYS A 210 -6.08 13.18 13.54
C LYS A 210 -5.19 13.98 14.49
N MET A 211 -3.97 14.35 14.07
CA MET A 211 -3.12 15.26 14.85
C MET A 211 -3.82 16.60 15.14
N LYS A 212 -4.49 17.17 14.13
CA LYS A 212 -5.26 18.42 14.32
C LYS A 212 -6.47 18.23 15.24
N GLU A 213 -7.22 17.14 15.07
CA GLU A 213 -8.38 16.78 15.90
C GLU A 213 -7.99 16.62 17.38
N PHE A 214 -6.86 15.97 17.64
CA PHE A 214 -6.38 15.70 18.99
C PHE A 214 -5.56 16.84 19.61
N GLY A 215 -5.25 17.89 18.84
CA GLY A 215 -4.42 19.01 19.30
C GLY A 215 -2.96 18.64 19.51
N MET A 216 -2.47 17.60 18.83
CA MET A 216 -1.11 17.11 18.96
C MET A 216 -0.14 17.89 18.08
N LYS A 217 1.10 18.00 18.56
CA LYS A 217 2.26 18.50 17.81
C LYS A 217 3.41 17.54 18.03
N ALA A 218 4.32 17.49 17.06
CA ALA A 218 5.58 16.80 17.18
C ALA A 218 6.65 17.83 16.79
N ASP A 219 7.28 18.42 17.80
CA ASP A 219 8.09 19.62 17.63
C ASP A 219 9.45 19.28 17.01
N SER A 220 9.97 18.07 17.23
CA SER A 220 11.24 17.59 16.69
C SER A 220 11.06 16.77 15.41
N VAL A 221 9.82 16.41 15.07
CA VAL A 221 9.46 15.68 13.84
C VAL A 221 9.11 16.65 12.73
N LYS A 222 9.91 16.66 11.66
CA LYS A 222 9.67 17.45 10.45
C LYS A 222 8.59 16.78 9.60
N SER A 223 7.35 17.14 9.89
CA SER A 223 6.19 16.73 9.08
C SER A 223 6.18 17.45 7.74
N MET A 224 5.96 16.72 6.66
CA MET A 224 5.86 17.26 5.30
C MET A 224 4.71 16.60 4.52
N PRO A 225 4.17 17.22 3.45
CA PRO A 225 3.18 16.57 2.60
C PRO A 225 3.69 15.23 2.04
N PRO A 226 2.79 14.28 1.70
CA PRO A 226 3.18 13.03 1.07
C PRO A 226 4.10 13.23 -0.12
N CYS A 227 5.19 12.45 -0.16
CA CYS A 227 6.15 12.47 -1.25
C CYS A 227 5.60 11.74 -2.47
N ASP A 228 6.09 12.14 -3.65
CA ASP A 228 5.95 11.31 -4.85
C ASP A 228 6.88 10.08 -4.78
N PHE A 229 6.63 9.07 -5.61
CA PHE A 229 7.30 7.76 -5.50
C PHE A 229 8.83 7.85 -5.53
N PHE A 230 9.39 8.61 -6.48
CA PHE A 230 10.84 8.71 -6.61
C PHE A 230 11.47 9.46 -5.44
N SER A 231 10.83 10.56 -5.00
CA SER A 231 11.27 11.27 -3.80
C SER A 231 11.22 10.36 -2.56
N PHE A 232 10.20 9.53 -2.43
CA PHE A 232 10.10 8.59 -1.31
C PHE A 232 11.18 7.51 -1.37
N LEU A 233 11.43 6.90 -2.53
CA LEU A 233 12.54 5.95 -2.72
C LEU A 233 13.91 6.55 -2.41
N GLN A 234 14.15 7.81 -2.79
CA GLN A 234 15.37 8.52 -2.42
C GLN A 234 15.48 8.70 -0.90
N LEU A 235 14.36 9.04 -0.23
CA LEU A 235 14.33 9.17 1.22
C LEU A 235 14.56 7.83 1.92
N GLU A 236 14.00 6.73 1.43
CA GLU A 236 14.18 5.40 2.02
C GLU A 236 15.62 4.93 1.86
N SER A 237 16.16 4.96 0.63
CA SER A 237 17.52 4.50 0.32
C SER A 237 18.60 5.26 1.09
N ASN A 238 18.37 6.53 1.41
CA ASN A 238 19.32 7.38 2.14
C ASN A 238 18.99 7.55 3.63
N ALA A 239 17.89 7.01 4.15
CA ALA A 239 17.59 7.07 5.57
C ALA A 239 18.64 6.29 6.37
N LYS A 240 18.91 6.74 7.60
CA LYS A 240 19.72 5.99 8.57
C LYS A 240 18.92 4.80 9.11
N LEU A 241 17.65 5.04 9.41
CA LEU A 241 16.68 4.05 9.88
C LEU A 241 15.28 4.51 9.44
N ILE A 242 14.43 3.54 9.12
CA ILE A 242 13.02 3.76 8.77
C ILE A 242 12.17 3.18 9.90
N LEU A 243 11.22 3.96 10.42
CA LEU A 243 10.19 3.51 11.35
C LEU A 243 8.85 3.55 10.62
N THR A 244 8.24 2.39 10.39
CA THR A 244 7.07 2.29 9.52
C THR A 244 6.00 1.38 10.10
N ASP A 245 4.74 1.76 9.88
CA ASP A 245 3.57 0.89 10.01
C ASP A 245 2.92 0.56 8.66
N SER A 246 3.56 0.95 7.55
CA SER A 246 3.20 0.59 6.18
C SER A 246 3.35 -0.89 5.95
#